data_AF-A0A967YFG7-F1
#
_entry.id   AF-A0A967YFG7-F1
#
_cell.length_a   1.000
_cell.length_b   1.000
_cell.length_c   1.000
_cell.angle_alpha   90.00
_cell.angle_beta   90.00
_cell.angle_gamma   90.00
#
_symmetry.space_group_name_H-M   'P 1'
#
loop_
_entity.id
_entity.type
_entity.pdbx_description
1 polymer ?
#
loop_
_entity_poly.entity_id
_entity_poly.type
_entity_poly.pdbx_seq_one_letter_code
_entity_poly.pdbx_strand_id
1 'polypeptide(L)' 'CRQNFGFYDVFVNVAGGLHINDPGIDLGIAAALYSSRQDEPLDRDAVYIGELGLGGEVRPV' A
#
# COMPACT_ATOMS: atom_id res chain seq x y z
N CYS A 1 5.24 -9.87 -2.40
CA CYS A 1 6.34 -9.79 -1.40
C CYS A 1 6.30 -10.85 -0.28
N ARG A 2 5.46 -11.91 -0.36
CA ARG A 2 5.37 -13.02 0.65
C ARG A 2 5.32 -12.56 2.11
N GLN A 3 4.65 -11.45 2.38
CA GLN A 3 4.47 -10.93 3.73
C GLN A 3 3.28 -11.63 4.41
N ASN A 4 3.48 -12.14 5.62
CA ASN A 4 2.42 -12.79 6.40
C ASN A 4 1.77 -11.79 7.35
N PHE A 5 0.51 -11.44 7.11
CA PHE A 5 -0.29 -10.58 7.99
C PHE A 5 -1.27 -11.35 8.89
N GLY A 6 -1.38 -12.68 8.76
CA GLY A 6 -2.43 -13.48 9.40
C GLY A 6 -2.39 -13.53 10.94
N PHE A 7 -1.30 -13.10 11.55
CA PHE A 7 -1.13 -13.00 13.00
C PHE A 7 -1.00 -11.54 13.49
N TYR A 8 -1.34 -10.57 12.63
CA TYR A 8 -1.20 -9.15 12.91
C TYR A 8 -2.53 -8.43 12.78
N ASP A 9 -2.78 -7.52 13.70
CA ASP A 9 -3.83 -6.52 13.50
C ASP A 9 -3.34 -5.47 12.52
N VAL A 10 -4.08 -5.31 11.42
CA VAL A 10 -3.71 -4.40 10.33
C VAL A 10 -4.64 -3.20 10.36
N PHE A 11 -4.06 -2.02 10.57
CA PHE A 11 -4.76 -0.74 10.50
C PHE A 11 -4.19 0.08 9.35
N VAL A 12 -5.07 0.60 8.50
CA VAL A 12 -4.73 1.48 7.39
C VAL A 12 -5.56 2.74 7.52
N ASN A 13 -4.92 3.90 7.33
CA ASN A 13 -5.59 5.19 7.36
C ASN A 13 -5.15 6.05 6.18
N VAL A 14 -6.10 6.82 5.64
CA VAL A 14 -5.83 7.87 4.65
C VAL A 14 -5.82 9.20 5.39
N ALA A 15 -4.65 9.85 5.44
CA ALA A 15 -4.51 11.13 6.11
C ALA A 15 -5.39 12.21 5.46
N GLY A 16 -5.84 13.18 6.27
CA GLY A 16 -6.68 14.28 5.79
C GLY A 16 -8.18 13.98 5.74
N GLY A 17 -8.63 12.80 6.20
CA GLY A 17 -10.06 12.44 6.24
C GLY A 17 -10.66 12.24 4.84
N LEU A 18 -9.82 11.96 3.85
CA LEU A 18 -10.24 11.74 2.47
C LEU A 18 -10.89 10.36 2.33
N HIS A 19 -11.99 10.31 1.58
CA HIS A 19 -12.57 9.06 1.11
C HIS A 19 -12.20 8.89 -0.35
N ILE A 20 -11.40 7.85 -0.65
CA ILE A 20 -10.87 7.60 -1.99
C ILE A 20 -11.34 6.22 -2.42
N ASN A 21 -11.94 6.15 -3.61
CA ASN A 21 -12.39 4.91 -4.23
C ASN A 21 -11.84 4.87 -5.66
N ASP A 22 -10.52 4.63 -5.77
CA ASP A 22 -9.76 4.66 -7.00
C ASP A 22 -8.74 3.50 -6.99
N PRO A 23 -8.68 2.63 -8.02
CA PRO A 23 -7.72 1.52 -8.06
C PRO A 23 -6.25 1.95 -8.00
N GLY A 24 -5.93 3.18 -8.44
CA GLY A 24 -4.58 3.72 -8.43
C GLY A 24 -3.96 3.86 -7.03
N ILE A 25 -4.76 3.78 -5.96
CA ILE A 25 -4.28 3.85 -4.58
C ILE A 25 -3.69 2.51 -4.08
N ASP A 26 -3.94 1.40 -4.77
CA ASP A 26 -3.57 0.07 -4.31
C ASP A 26 -2.06 -0.03 -4.02
N LEU A 27 -1.23 0.45 -4.95
CA LEU A 27 0.23 0.43 -4.78
C LEU A 27 0.68 1.24 -3.57
N GLY A 28 0.04 2.38 -3.30
CA GLY A 28 0.32 3.21 -2.12
C GLY A 28 -0.01 2.48 -0.82
N ILE A 29 -1.16 1.82 -0.74
CA ILE A 29 -1.56 1.02 0.43
C ILE A 29 -0.59 -0.15 0.64
N ALA A 30 -0.24 -0.87 -0.42
CA ALA A 30 0.70 -1.99 -0.32
C ALA A 30 2.11 -1.55 0.11
N ALA A 31 2.60 -0.42 -0.40
CA ALA A 31 3.88 0.16 0.02
C ALA A 31 3.86 0.53 1.51
N ALA A 32 2.78 1.17 1.99
CA ALA A 32 2.61 1.52 3.39
C ALA A 32 2.59 0.28 4.31
N LEU A 33 1.86 -0.77 3.92
CA LEU A 33 1.81 -2.04 4.67
C LEU A 33 3.15 -2.77 4.67
N TYR A 34 3.86 -2.76 3.54
CA TYR A 34 5.19 -3.35 3.44
C TYR A 34 6.19 -2.61 4.35
N SER A 35 6.22 -1.28 4.29
CA SER A 35 7.06 -0.42 5.13
C SER A 35 6.79 -0.64 6.61
N SER A 36 5.52 -0.59 7.03
CA SER A 36 5.11 -0.87 8.41
C SER A 36 5.58 -2.24 8.90
N ARG A 37 5.52 -3.25 8.03
CA ARG A 37 5.95 -4.61 8.38
C ARG A 37 7.46 -4.81 8.38
N GLN A 38 8.22 -4.03 7.62
CA GLN A 38 9.68 -4.06 7.64
C GLN A 38 10.28 -3.14 8.70
N ASP A 39 9.48 -2.28 9.34
CA ASP A 39 9.93 -1.22 10.24
C ASP A 39 10.97 -0.29 9.56
N GLU A 40 10.78 -0.06 8.26
CA GLU A 40 11.66 0.76 7.42
C GLU A 40 10.83 1.83 6.70
N PRO A 41 11.16 3.13 6.84
CA PRO A 41 10.41 4.20 6.21
C PRO A 41 10.58 4.18 4.68
N LEU A 42 9.49 4.47 3.97
CA LEU A 42 9.54 4.73 2.52
C LEU A 42 10.34 6.00 2.21
N ASP A 43 10.82 6.08 0.97
CA ASP A 43 11.45 7.30 0.45
C ASP A 43 10.44 8.47 0.46
N ARG A 44 10.88 9.61 0.96
CA ARG A 44 10.03 10.81 1.13
C ARG A 44 9.77 11.54 -0.16
N ASP A 45 10.63 11.35 -1.16
CA ASP A 45 10.53 12.01 -2.47
C ASP A 45 9.89 11.10 -3.53
N ALA A 46 9.29 9.98 -3.11
CA ALA A 46 8.62 9.01 -3.98
C ALA A 46 7.09 9.08 -3.88
N VAL A 47 6.43 8.78 -5.01
CA VAL A 47 4.97 8.61 -5.09
C VAL A 47 4.66 7.24 -5.68
N TYR A 48 3.73 6.53 -5.05
CA TYR A 48 3.36 5.16 -5.41
C TYR A 48 1.92 5.15 -5.94
N ILE A 49 1.75 4.94 -7.25
CA ILE A 49 0.45 4.91 -7.93
C ILE A 49 0.38 3.67 -8.83
N GLY A 50 -0.75 2.98 -8.79
CA GLY A 50 -1.06 1.86 -9.68
C GLY A 50 -2.06 0.90 -9.06
N GLU A 51 -2.83 0.23 -9.91
CA GLU A 51 -3.74 -0.86 -9.53
C GLU A 51 -2.91 -2.12 -9.25
N LEU A 52 -3.19 -2.83 -8.16
CA LEU A 52 -2.51 -4.09 -7.84
C LEU A 52 -3.39 -5.29 -8.18
N GLY A 53 -2.91 -6.08 -9.14
CA GLY A 53 -3.52 -7.36 -9.46
C GLY A 53 -3.23 -8.42 -8.38
N LEU A 54 -4.12 -9.41 -8.28
CA LEU A 54 -3.95 -10.54 -7.36
C LEU A 54 -2.74 -11.42 -7.73
N GLY A 55 -2.26 -11.37 -8.98
CA GLY A 55 -1.01 -12.02 -9.41
C GLY A 55 0.25 -11.28 -8.93
N GLY A 56 0.10 -10.10 -8.34
CA GLY A 56 1.19 -9.24 -7.87
C GLY A 56 1.72 -8.27 -8.93
N GLU A 57 1.08 -8.20 -10.10
CA GLU A 57 1.39 -7.23 -11.13
C GLU A 57 0.85 -5.83 -10.79
N VAL A 58 1.58 -4.79 -11.23
CA VAL A 58 1.10 -3.40 -11.19
C VAL A 58 0.49 -3.09 -12.56
N ARG A 59 -0.77 -2.65 -12.55
CA ARG A 59 -1.53 -2.31 -13.76
C ARG A 59 -1.60 -0.79 -13.94
N PRO A 60 -1.62 -0.29 -15.18
CA PRO A 60 -1.75 1.14 -15.46
C PRO A 60 -3.15 1.63 -15.07
N VAL A 61 -3.20 2.87 -14.58
CA VAL A 61 -4.41 3.63 -14.23
C VAL A 61 -4.38 5.00 -14.88
#